data_AF-A1BEV7-F1
#
_entry.id   AF-A1BEV7-F1
#
_cell.length_a   1.000
_cell.length_b   1.000
_cell.length_c   1.000
_cell.angle_alpha   90.00
_cell.angle_beta   90.00
_cell.angle_gamma   90.00
#
_symmetry.space_group_name_H-M   'P 1'
#
loop_
_entity.id
_entity.type
_entity.pdbx_description
1 polymer ?
#
loop_
_entity_poly.entity_id
_entity_poly.type
_entity_poly.pdbx_seq_one_letter_code
_entity_poly.pdbx_strand_id
1 'polypeptide(L)' 'MAMLISGDSDLVPPIRQIHELFPLKRVFVAFPPKRHNQSVALVAKGSMTIGRKKLVESQFSESVKKRDGFLLQKPTDWQ' A
#
# COMPACT_ATOMS: atom_id res chain seq x y z
N MET A 1 8.32 -0.69 -13.13
CA MET A 1 7.23 -1.20 -12.27
C MET A 1 6.72 -0.06 -11.37
N ALA A 2 5.48 -0.10 -10.94
CA ALA A 2 4.94 0.72 -9.86
C ALA A 2 4.26 -0.19 -8.84
N MET A 3 4.39 0.10 -7.56
CA MET A 3 3.72 -0.62 -6.47
C MET A 3 2.61 0.26 -5.92
N LEU A 4 1.40 -0.29 -5.83
CA LEU A 4 0.24 0.35 -5.24
C LEU A 4 -0.13 -0.37 -3.95
N ILE A 5 -0.05 0.31 -2.81
CA ILE A 5 -0.47 -0.25 -1.52
C ILE A 5 -1.90 0.24 -1.24
N SER A 6 -2.89 -0.55 -1.64
CA SER A 6 -4.31 -0.20 -1.45
C SER A 6 -5.22 -1.41 -1.62
N GLY A 7 -6.42 -1.33 -1.04
CA GLY A 7 -7.55 -2.23 -1.30
C GLY A 7 -8.77 -1.52 -1.91
N ASP A 8 -8.57 -0.28 -2.35
CA ASP A 8 -9.64 0.60 -2.82
C ASP A 8 -10.04 0.28 -4.27
N SER A 9 -11.32 -0.08 -4.48
CA SER A 9 -11.87 -0.39 -5.81
C SER A 9 -11.94 0.83 -6.72
N ASP A 10 -11.96 2.03 -6.18
CA ASP A 10 -12.00 3.26 -6.97
C ASP A 10 -10.70 3.48 -7.76
N LEU A 11 -9.66 2.70 -7.46
CA LEU A 11 -8.40 2.66 -8.19
C LEU A 11 -8.41 1.73 -9.42
N VAL A 12 -9.50 1.00 -9.68
CA VAL A 12 -9.61 0.17 -10.88
C VAL A 12 -9.49 0.99 -12.19
N PRO A 13 -10.22 2.10 -12.38
CA PRO A 13 -10.07 2.93 -13.59
C PRO A 13 -8.64 3.44 -13.82
N PRO A 14 -7.92 4.04 -12.84
CA PRO A 14 -6.55 4.49 -13.09
C PRO A 14 -5.56 3.35 -13.33
N ILE A 15 -5.75 2.15 -12.74
CA ILE A 15 -4.90 0.99 -13.06
C ILE A 15 -5.04 0.60 -14.52
N ARG A 16 -6.28 0.54 -15.04
CA ARG A 16 -6.55 0.25 -16.45
C ARG A 16 -5.94 1.30 -17.37
N GLN A 17 -6.16 2.58 -17.07
CA GLN A 17 -5.62 3.70 -17.84
C GLN A 17 -4.08 3.66 -17.90
N ILE A 18 -3.40 3.32 -16.80
CA ILE A 18 -1.93 3.17 -16.83
C ILE A 18 -1.51 2.04 -17.78
N HIS A 19 -2.22 0.92 -17.81
CA HIS A 19 -1.85 -0.19 -18.69
C HIS A 19 -2.18 0.09 -20.16
N GLU A 20 -3.20 0.89 -20.43
CA GLU A 20 -3.56 1.34 -21.78
C GLU A 20 -2.54 2.37 -22.31
N LEU A 21 -2.30 3.44 -21.55
CA LEU A 21 -1.40 4.53 -21.95
C LEU A 21 0.08 4.15 -21.88
N PHE A 22 0.44 3.24 -20.97
CA PHE A 22 1.81 2.77 -20.78
C PHE A 22 1.85 1.24 -20.78
N PRO A 23 1.77 0.58 -21.96
CA PRO A 23 1.67 -0.88 -22.07
C PRO A 23 2.79 -1.65 -21.34
N LEU A 24 4.00 -1.09 -21.31
CA LEU A 24 5.16 -1.66 -20.63
C LEU A 24 5.17 -1.41 -19.11
N LYS A 25 4.36 -0.48 -18.61
CA LYS A 25 4.26 -0.23 -17.17
C LYS A 25 3.41 -1.32 -16.53
N ARG A 26 3.95 -1.87 -15.44
CA ARG A 26 3.26 -2.83 -14.57
C ARG A 26 2.89 -2.16 -13.26
N VAL A 27 1.60 -2.14 -12.96
CA VAL A 27 1.09 -1.82 -11.62
C VAL A 27 0.94 -3.12 -10.86
N PHE A 28 1.66 -3.24 -9.76
CA PHE A 28 1.61 -4.37 -8.83
C PHE A 28 0.93 -3.92 -7.54
N VAL A 29 -0.07 -4.66 -7.06
CA VAL A 29 -0.87 -4.24 -5.90
C VAL A 29 -0.49 -5.02 -4.65
N ALA A 30 -0.16 -4.32 -3.58
CA ALA A 30 0.07 -4.89 -2.26
C ALA A 30 -1.11 -4.53 -1.33
N PHE A 31 -1.95 -5.51 -1.03
CA PHE A 31 -3.13 -5.32 -0.18
C PHE A 31 -2.74 -5.28 1.31
N PRO A 32 -3.16 -4.26 2.07
CA PRO A 32 -3.09 -4.33 3.54
C PRO A 32 -3.88 -5.55 4.08
N PRO A 33 -3.57 -6.03 5.30
CA PRO A 33 -4.35 -7.10 5.92
C PRO A 33 -5.85 -6.79 5.92
N LYS A 34 -6.66 -7.80 5.56
CA LYS A 34 -8.13 -7.69 5.49
C LYS A 34 -8.66 -6.62 4.53
N ARG A 35 -7.83 -6.13 3.60
CA ARG A 35 -8.20 -5.16 2.55
C ARG A 35 -8.04 -5.74 1.14
N HIS A 36 -7.98 -7.07 1.00
CA HIS A 36 -7.92 -7.70 -0.32
C HIS A 36 -9.21 -7.39 -1.10
N ASN A 37 -9.06 -6.94 -2.35
CA ASN A 37 -10.17 -6.64 -3.24
C ASN A 37 -9.99 -7.34 -4.58
N GLN A 38 -10.96 -8.17 -4.96
CA GLN A 38 -10.88 -8.98 -6.17
C GLN A 38 -10.90 -8.15 -7.45
N SER A 39 -11.68 -7.06 -7.51
CA SER A 39 -11.76 -6.23 -8.72
C SER A 39 -10.41 -5.56 -9.02
N VAL A 40 -9.72 -5.10 -7.97
CA VAL A 40 -8.39 -4.51 -8.04
C VAL A 40 -7.34 -5.57 -8.43
N ALA A 41 -7.41 -6.75 -7.84
CA ALA A 41 -6.47 -7.85 -8.12
C ALA A 41 -6.53 -8.29 -9.59
N LEU A 42 -7.74 -8.36 -10.17
CA LEU A 42 -7.95 -8.77 -11.55
C LEU A 42 -7.36 -7.79 -12.57
N VAL A 43 -7.37 -6.49 -12.27
CA VAL A 43 -6.82 -5.47 -13.20
C VAL A 43 -5.34 -5.22 -12.99
N ALA A 44 -4.77 -5.61 -11.85
CA ALA A 44 -3.35 -5.47 -11.59
C ALA A 44 -2.52 -6.50 -12.38
N LYS A 45 -1.27 -6.15 -12.75
CA LYS A 45 -0.32 -7.08 -13.39
C LYS A 45 0.45 -7.93 -12.36
N GLY A 46 -0.24 -8.28 -11.27
CA GLY A 46 0.26 -9.00 -10.10
C GLY A 46 -0.20 -8.37 -8.78
N SER A 47 -0.42 -9.20 -7.76
CA SER A 47 -0.78 -8.72 -6.43
C SER A 47 -0.27 -9.63 -5.31
N MET A 48 -0.16 -9.07 -4.11
CA MET A 48 0.12 -9.81 -2.88
C MET A 48 -0.65 -9.21 -1.70
N THR A 49 -0.82 -9.98 -0.63
CA THR A 49 -1.28 -9.44 0.66
C THR A 49 -0.08 -9.19 1.56
N ILE A 50 0.00 -8.00 2.13
CA ILE A 50 1.00 -7.67 3.15
C ILE A 50 0.63 -8.41 4.42
N GLY A 51 1.51 -9.30 4.88
CA GLY A 51 1.33 -10.03 6.13
C GLY A 51 1.38 -9.09 7.33
N ARG A 52 0.56 -9.35 8.36
CA ARG A 52 0.51 -8.51 9.58
C ARG A 52 1.88 -8.34 10.22
N LYS A 53 2.64 -9.43 10.37
CA LYS A 53 4.01 -9.43 10.91
C LYS A 53 4.91 -8.38 10.22
N LYS A 54 4.82 -8.28 8.89
CA LYS A 54 5.64 -7.33 8.12
C LYS A 54 5.28 -5.88 8.42
N LEU A 55 4.00 -5.57 8.67
CA LEU A 55 3.59 -4.23 9.08
C LEU A 55 4.12 -3.87 10.46
N VAL A 56 4.09 -4.81 11.42
CA VAL A 56 4.61 -4.60 12.79
C VAL A 56 6.11 -4.31 12.75
N GLU A 57 6.86 -5.15 12.03
CA GLU A 57 8.32 -5.04 11.91
C GLU A 57 8.78 -3.80 11.13
N SER A 58 7.88 -3.17 10.36
CA SER A 58 8.19 -1.99 9.54
C SER A 58 7.63 -0.69 10.13
N GLN A 59 7.18 -0.69 11.39
CA GLN A 59 6.80 0.53 12.10
C GLN A 59 8.02 1.37 12.49
N PHE A 60 7.83 2.68 12.61
CA PHE A 60 8.82 3.53 13.28
C PHE A 60 8.87 3.22 14.78
N SER A 61 9.92 3.70 15.45
CA SER A 61 10.01 3.69 16.90
C SER A 61 8.81 4.40 17.53
N GLU A 62 8.50 4.09 18.80
CA GLU A 62 7.38 4.66 19.54
C GLU A 62 7.33 6.19 19.49
N SER A 63 8.50 6.83 19.39
CA SER A 63 8.58 8.25 19.14
C SER A 63 9.62 8.63 18.10
N VAL A 64 9.32 9.68 17.33
CA VAL A 64 10.21 10.24 16.30
C VAL A 64 10.37 11.73 16.56
N LYS A 65 11.61 12.18 16.79
CA LYS A 65 11.93 13.59 16.98
C LYS A 65 12.11 14.29 15.64
N LYS A 66 11.33 15.34 15.41
CA LYS A 66 11.45 16.22 14.23
C LYS A 66 12.66 17.14 14.38
N ARG A 67 13.07 17.76 13.27
CA ARG A 67 14.19 18.73 13.23
C ARG A 67 13.95 19.96 14.11
N ASP A 68 12.69 20.36 14.27
CA ASP A 68 12.24 21.45 15.13
C ASP A 68 12.15 21.07 16.62
N GLY A 69 12.46 19.82 16.97
CA GLY A 69 12.42 19.31 18.34
C GLY A 69 11.08 18.71 18.76
N PHE A 70 10.02 18.82 17.95
CA PHE A 70 8.72 18.22 18.24
C PHE A 70 8.77 16.70 18.21
N LEU A 71 8.12 16.05 19.17
CA LEU A 71 8.12 14.60 19.33
C LEU A 71 6.80 14.00 18.82
N LEU A 72 6.86 13.25 17.71
CA LEU A 72 5.73 12.49 17.20
C LEU A 72 5.62 11.19 18.00
N GLN A 73 4.42 10.88 18.49
CA GLN A 73 4.12 9.62 19.17
C GLN A 73 3.36 8.68 18.22
N LYS A 74 3.74 7.41 18.21
CA LYS A 74 3.01 6.39 17.46
C LYS A 74 1.64 6.15 18.11
N PRO A 75 0.56 6.04 17.32
CA PRO A 75 -0.74 5.61 17.82
C PRO A 75 -0.69 4.21 18.46
N THR A 76 -1.44 4.00 19.54
CA THR A 76 -1.44 2.74 20.33
C THR A 76 -2.11 1.57 19.61
N ASP A 77 -2.94 1.86 18.61
CA ASP A 77 -3.64 0.90 17.76
C ASP A 77 -2.76 0.37 16.61
N TRP A 78 -1.56 0.93 16.40
CA TRP A 78 -0.61 0.47 15.39
C TRP A 78 0.25 -0.68 15.93
N GLN A 79 -0.40 -1.85 16.08
CA GLN A 79 0.17 -3.12 16.56
C GLN A 79 0.32 -4.19 15.48
#